data_AF-A0A8T2YP67-F1
#
_entry.id   AF-A0A8T2YP67-F1
#
_cell.length_a   1.000
_cell.length_b   1.000
_cell.length_c   1.000
_cell.angle_alpha   90.00
_cell.angle_beta   90.00
_cell.angle_gamma   90.00
#
_symmetry.space_group_name_H-M   'P 1'
#
loop_
_entity.id
_entity.type
_entity.pdbx_description
1 polymer ?
#
loop_
_entity_poly.entity_id
_entity_poly.type
_entity_poly.pdbx_seq_one_letter_code
_entity_poly.pdbx_strand_id
1 'polypeptide(L)'
;MAEEVKVFRSWSSPFPLRVIWALRLKGVKFDVICEDLFNKSPLLLQYNPVGKKVPVLVHNGKAICESLVILEYIEETWKQTPLLPEDPYQKANARFWAKFSDDKVFQSIKWDVLLKEGKEQEEGILATLQNLRYLEEELRGKKFFGGEAIGLADLALGWLAYYLNILEEAAGLKLVDQESFPSLVAWMQEFANAPVVHGSWPDRDKLTEKFVAMRELIFCGELQLHPEVYDRKHVICLRPPHMSSGVLFWVKTAAAIPDLLHYLLACRSFMMFTAAVTVLVELGSVSFLTENLRMASNKSENCLGWAARDESGVLSPYEFNRRAVGKDDISVRITHCGMCYADVLYTRGKSRKSLYPVVPGHEIVGIVQEAGSDVHRFKIGDHVGVGTYVNSCRDCEYCDDGLEVHCADGIVTTFNGVDVDGTITRGGYSSFIVVHERYCYNIPDSYPLALAAPLLCAGITVYTPMIRHKMNQPGKSLGVIGLGGLGHLAVKFGKAFGLNVTVFSTSMSKKEEALTILGADNFVVSSDKEQMKTAGVLVLVGAPNEIKLSPLNLLLGMITISGSVVGGTKRTQEMLDFCGTHKIHPEIEIIPIQSVNEALERLIKNDVRYRFVIDIENSLK
;
A
#
# COMPACT_ATOMS: atom_id res chain seq x y z
N MET A 1 10.86 -21.93 44.48
CA MET A 1 10.44 -22.28 43.09
C MET A 1 11.68 -22.15 42.23
N ALA A 2 11.92 -23.08 41.31
CA ALA A 2 13.03 -22.93 40.37
C ALA A 2 12.82 -21.64 39.55
N GLU A 3 13.90 -20.91 39.27
CA GLU A 3 13.86 -19.69 38.45
C GLU A 3 13.35 -20.06 37.06
N GLU A 4 12.23 -19.45 36.64
CA GLU A 4 11.60 -19.75 35.36
C GLU A 4 12.11 -18.77 34.31
N VAL A 5 12.82 -19.28 33.31
CA VAL A 5 13.36 -18.51 32.19
C VAL A 5 12.89 -19.13 30.87
N LYS A 6 12.16 -18.35 30.06
CA LYS A 6 11.66 -18.78 28.75
C LYS A 6 12.12 -17.82 27.66
N VAL A 7 12.53 -18.34 26.51
CA VAL A 7 12.91 -17.55 25.34
C VAL A 7 11.97 -17.87 24.18
N PHE A 8 11.18 -16.89 23.76
CA PHE A 8 10.38 -16.97 22.56
C PHE A 8 11.26 -16.67 21.34
N ARG A 9 11.31 -17.59 20.39
CA ARG A 9 12.07 -17.47 19.14
C ARG A 9 11.21 -17.83 17.94
N SER A 10 11.63 -17.40 16.76
CA SER A 10 11.20 -18.02 15.51
C SER A 10 12.34 -18.90 14.99
N TRP A 11 12.02 -19.93 14.22
CA TRP A 11 13.01 -20.91 13.77
C TRP A 11 14.13 -20.25 12.93
N SER A 12 13.79 -19.27 12.09
CA SER A 12 14.70 -18.64 11.12
C SER A 12 15.30 -17.31 11.57
N SER A 13 14.95 -16.80 12.76
CA SER A 13 15.37 -15.46 13.17
C SER A 13 16.74 -15.53 13.86
N PRO A 14 17.72 -14.67 13.48
CA PRO A 14 19.03 -14.65 14.13
C PRO A 14 19.01 -13.98 15.51
N PHE A 15 18.09 -13.04 15.76
CA PHE A 15 18.07 -12.21 16.98
C PHE A 15 17.86 -13.02 18.28
N PRO A 16 16.97 -14.04 18.34
CA PRO A 16 16.86 -14.89 19.51
C PRO A 16 18.10 -15.75 19.81
N LEU A 17 18.95 -16.02 18.81
CA LEU A 17 20.17 -16.80 19.04
C LEU A 17 21.14 -16.06 19.97
N ARG A 18 21.20 -14.73 19.87
CA ARG A 18 21.99 -13.87 20.77
C ARG A 18 21.63 -14.10 22.24
N VAL A 19 20.33 -14.16 22.51
CA VAL A 19 19.77 -14.39 23.86
C VAL A 19 20.10 -15.80 24.33
N ILE A 20 19.95 -16.80 23.46
CA ILE A 20 20.26 -18.21 23.74
C ILE A 20 21.75 -18.37 24.08
N TRP A 21 22.65 -17.78 23.31
CA TRP A 21 24.09 -17.85 23.56
C TRP A 21 24.48 -17.14 24.85
N ALA A 22 23.90 -15.97 25.12
CA ALA A 22 24.12 -15.25 26.37
C ALA A 22 23.71 -16.10 27.58
N LEU A 23 22.49 -16.65 27.59
CA LEU A 23 22.03 -17.51 28.69
C LEU A 23 22.91 -18.76 28.86
N ARG A 24 23.37 -19.37 27.76
CA ARG A 24 24.34 -20.47 27.80
C ARG A 24 25.69 -20.06 28.41
N LEU A 25 26.22 -18.89 28.05
CA LEU A 25 27.45 -18.32 28.65
C LEU A 25 27.30 -18.06 30.15
N LYS A 26 26.10 -17.65 30.58
CA LYS A 26 25.75 -17.45 32.00
C LYS A 26 25.48 -18.77 32.75
N GLY A 27 25.39 -19.90 32.06
CA GLY A 27 25.03 -21.20 32.66
C GLY A 27 23.57 -21.26 33.13
N VAL A 28 22.70 -20.40 32.60
CA VAL A 28 21.29 -20.32 32.98
C VAL A 28 20.50 -21.40 32.26
N LYS A 29 19.64 -22.12 33.00
CA LYS A 29 18.67 -23.06 32.41
C LYS A 29 17.46 -22.27 31.92
N PHE A 30 17.02 -22.55 30.70
CA PHE A 30 15.87 -21.89 30.11
C PHE A 30 15.13 -22.84 29.15
N ASP A 31 13.85 -22.56 28.95
CA ASP A 31 13.04 -23.21 27.93
C ASP A 31 12.96 -22.35 26.67
N VAL A 32 12.94 -23.01 25.51
CA VAL A 32 12.80 -22.33 24.21
C VAL A 32 11.40 -22.59 23.68
N ILE A 33 10.67 -21.51 23.38
CA ILE A 33 9.34 -21.56 22.80
C ILE A 33 9.44 -21.10 21.36
N CYS A 34 9.12 -21.99 20.42
CA CYS A 34 9.08 -21.66 19.00
C CYS A 34 7.74 -21.02 18.64
N GLU A 35 7.80 -19.83 18.06
CA GLU A 35 6.67 -19.04 17.56
C GLU A 35 6.62 -19.04 16.04
N ASP A 36 5.40 -19.19 15.53
CA ASP A 36 5.09 -18.88 14.15
C ASP A 36 4.72 -17.39 14.05
N LEU A 37 5.54 -16.61 13.34
CA LEU A 37 5.31 -15.18 13.20
C LEU A 37 4.19 -14.85 12.21
N PHE A 38 3.75 -15.82 11.39
CA PHE A 38 2.57 -15.70 10.54
C PHE A 38 1.28 -15.96 11.33
N ASN A 39 1.33 -16.89 12.28
CA ASN A 39 0.22 -17.21 13.18
C ASN A 39 0.65 -17.09 14.66
N LYS A 40 0.76 -15.84 15.13
CA LYS A 40 1.34 -15.50 16.44
C LYS A 40 0.50 -16.06 17.58
N SER A 41 1.14 -16.68 18.58
CA SER A 41 0.42 -17.20 19.74
C SER A 41 -0.17 -16.06 20.60
N PRO A 42 -1.26 -16.33 21.35
CA PRO A 42 -1.78 -15.38 22.33
C PRO A 42 -0.74 -14.97 23.39
N LEU A 43 0.16 -15.89 23.76
CA LEU A 43 1.24 -15.61 24.72
C LEU A 43 2.24 -14.60 24.17
N LEU A 44 2.65 -14.72 22.91
CA LEU A 44 3.53 -13.74 22.28
C LEU A 44 2.88 -12.35 22.24
N LEU A 45 1.58 -12.29 21.90
CA LEU A 45 0.84 -11.04 21.85
C LEU A 45 0.65 -10.42 23.24
N GLN A 46 0.52 -11.24 24.28
CA GLN A 46 0.45 -10.80 25.67
C GLN A 46 1.79 -10.24 26.16
N TYR A 47 2.90 -10.95 25.89
CA TYR A 47 4.21 -10.59 26.41
C TYR A 47 4.92 -9.50 25.61
N ASN A 48 4.59 -9.34 24.33
CA ASN A 48 5.11 -8.27 23.49
C ASN A 48 3.97 -7.57 22.70
N PRO A 49 3.10 -6.81 23.40
CA PRO A 49 1.93 -6.19 22.78
C PRO A 49 2.29 -5.07 21.78
N VAL A 50 3.48 -4.48 21.94
CA VAL A 50 3.99 -3.39 21.08
C VAL A 50 4.69 -3.95 19.86
N GLY A 51 5.79 -4.69 20.06
CA GLY A 51 6.63 -5.17 18.97
C GLY A 51 6.04 -6.37 18.24
N LYS A 52 5.25 -7.22 18.94
CA LYS A 52 4.65 -8.48 18.42
C LYS A 52 5.66 -9.36 17.68
N LYS A 53 6.91 -9.31 18.11
CA LYS A 53 8.09 -9.91 17.47
C LYS A 53 8.91 -10.66 18.51
N VAL A 54 9.82 -11.48 18.01
CA VAL A 54 10.81 -12.24 18.79
C VAL A 54 12.20 -11.61 18.59
N PRO A 55 13.11 -11.71 19.58
CA PRO A 55 12.97 -12.46 20.83
C PRO A 55 12.12 -11.78 21.89
N VAL A 56 11.52 -12.60 22.75
CA VAL A 56 10.98 -12.20 24.05
C VAL A 56 11.59 -13.12 25.11
N LEU A 57 12.23 -12.54 26.12
CA LEU A 57 12.69 -13.26 27.31
C LEU A 57 11.61 -13.10 28.38
N VAL A 58 11.09 -14.19 28.93
CA VAL A 58 10.22 -14.17 30.09
C VAL A 58 11.00 -14.73 31.28
N HIS A 59 11.24 -13.89 32.28
CA HIS A 59 11.91 -14.27 33.52
C HIS A 59 10.91 -14.07 34.68
N ASN A 60 10.50 -15.16 35.32
CA ASN A 60 9.53 -15.19 36.43
C ASN A 60 8.23 -14.43 36.10
N GLY A 61 7.67 -14.71 34.92
CA GLY A 61 6.44 -14.09 34.42
C GLY A 61 6.59 -12.66 33.88
N LYS A 62 7.78 -12.06 33.96
CA LYS A 62 8.05 -10.71 33.44
C LYS A 62 8.72 -10.79 32.07
N ALA A 63 8.15 -10.13 31.07
CA ALA A 63 8.67 -10.12 29.71
C ALA A 63 9.64 -8.95 29.47
N ILE A 64 10.73 -9.24 28.77
CA ILE A 64 11.70 -8.28 28.23
C ILE A 64 11.77 -8.52 26.72
N CYS A 65 11.65 -7.45 25.94
CA CYS A 65 11.64 -7.47 24.48
C CYS A 65 12.90 -6.77 23.94
N GLU A 66 13.18 -6.95 22.64
CA GLU A 66 14.37 -6.45 21.92
C GLU A 66 15.68 -7.13 22.32
N SER A 67 16.37 -7.74 21.35
CA SER A 67 17.51 -8.63 21.64
C SER A 67 18.64 -7.95 22.42
N LEU A 68 19.02 -6.71 22.07
CA LEU A 68 20.08 -5.98 22.78
C LEU A 68 19.66 -5.57 24.19
N VAL A 69 18.39 -5.19 24.38
CA VAL A 69 17.85 -4.86 25.72
C VAL A 69 17.81 -6.11 26.59
N ILE A 70 17.43 -7.26 26.02
CA ILE A 70 17.48 -8.55 26.70
C ILE A 70 18.92 -8.91 27.12
N LEU A 71 19.93 -8.63 26.29
CA LEU A 71 21.34 -8.87 26.65
C LEU A 71 21.80 -8.00 27.83
N GLU A 72 21.41 -6.73 27.87
CA GLU A 72 21.68 -5.85 29.03
C GLU A 72 20.99 -6.39 30.29
N TYR A 73 19.72 -6.82 30.18
CA TYR A 73 19.02 -7.46 31.29
C TYR A 73 19.72 -8.73 31.79
N ILE A 74 20.21 -9.58 30.88
CA ILE A 74 20.96 -10.79 31.21
C ILE A 74 22.26 -10.43 31.95
N GLU A 75 22.99 -9.43 31.47
CA GLU A 75 24.23 -8.95 32.10
C GLU A 75 23.97 -8.35 33.49
N GLU A 76 22.84 -7.68 33.67
CA GLU A 76 22.44 -7.14 34.97
C GLU A 76 21.98 -8.22 35.95
N THR A 77 21.36 -9.30 35.46
CA THR A 77 20.74 -10.33 36.29
C THR A 77 21.70 -11.44 36.68
N TRP A 78 22.46 -12.00 35.73
CA TRP A 78 23.35 -13.14 35.95
C TRP A 78 24.81 -12.71 35.77
N LYS A 79 25.54 -12.61 36.90
CA LYS A 79 26.90 -12.03 36.95
C LYS A 79 28.02 -12.98 36.56
N GLN A 80 27.72 -14.26 36.35
CA GLN A 80 28.68 -15.23 35.82
C GLN A 80 29.11 -14.78 34.42
N THR A 81 30.38 -14.92 34.05
CA THR A 81 30.88 -14.63 32.68
C THR A 81 30.41 -13.26 32.14
N PRO A 82 31.00 -12.13 32.58
CA PRO A 82 30.58 -10.79 32.14
C PRO A 82 30.61 -10.65 30.61
N LEU A 83 29.53 -10.12 30.04
CA LEU A 83 29.43 -9.84 28.59
C LEU A 83 30.05 -8.49 28.23
N LEU A 84 30.18 -7.61 29.22
CA LEU A 84 30.75 -6.28 29.08
C LEU A 84 32.05 -6.17 29.89
N PRO A 85 33.05 -5.44 29.39
CA PRO A 85 34.26 -5.16 30.15
C PRO A 85 33.95 -4.21 31.32
N GLU A 86 34.82 -4.20 32.34
CA GLU A 86 34.66 -3.32 33.50
C GLU A 86 34.91 -1.85 33.17
N ASP A 87 35.92 -1.60 32.31
CA ASP A 87 36.30 -0.25 31.88
C ASP A 87 35.15 0.49 31.18
N PRO A 88 34.78 1.71 31.62
CA PRO A 88 33.65 2.45 31.05
C PRO A 88 33.78 2.73 29.56
N TYR A 89 34.99 3.00 29.05
CA TYR A 89 35.20 3.30 27.64
C TYR A 89 35.04 2.04 26.78
N GLN A 90 35.67 0.94 27.17
CA GLN A 90 35.52 -0.35 26.49
C GLN A 90 34.06 -0.83 26.52
N LYS A 91 33.34 -0.59 27.62
CA LYS A 91 31.92 -0.91 27.76
C LYS A 91 31.05 -0.10 26.78
N ALA A 92 31.34 1.19 26.63
CA ALA A 92 30.68 2.03 25.64
C ALA A 92 30.97 1.57 24.21
N ASN A 93 32.22 1.18 23.91
CA ASN A 93 32.60 0.67 22.60
C ASN A 93 31.92 -0.67 22.27
N ALA A 94 31.81 -1.60 23.22
CA ALA A 94 31.08 -2.85 23.02
C ALA A 94 29.60 -2.60 22.63
N ARG A 95 28.95 -1.63 23.28
CA ARG A 95 27.57 -1.21 22.93
C ARG A 95 27.49 -0.53 21.58
N PHE A 96 28.47 0.32 21.26
CA PHE A 96 28.56 0.95 19.94
C PHE A 96 28.61 -0.11 18.84
N TRP A 97 29.50 -1.10 18.95
CA TRP A 97 29.64 -2.17 17.95
C TRP A 97 28.41 -3.08 17.89
N ALA A 98 27.79 -3.38 19.03
CA ALA A 98 26.53 -4.12 19.06
C ALA A 98 25.41 -3.37 18.30
N LYS A 99 25.29 -2.05 18.51
CA LYS A 99 24.32 -1.21 17.79
C LYS A 99 24.68 -1.04 16.31
N PHE A 100 25.96 -0.88 16.00
CA PHE A 100 26.48 -0.80 14.62
C PHE A 100 26.14 -2.08 13.83
N SER A 101 26.18 -3.25 14.48
CA SER A 101 25.73 -4.50 13.89
C SER A 101 24.29 -4.43 13.37
N ASP A 102 23.36 -3.94 14.20
CA ASP A 102 21.94 -3.92 13.87
C ASP A 102 21.55 -2.80 12.91
N ASP A 103 22.13 -1.61 13.11
CA ASP A 103 21.75 -0.40 12.38
C ASP A 103 22.45 -0.27 11.02
N LYS A 104 23.66 -0.82 10.90
CA LYS A 104 24.50 -0.65 9.70
C LYS A 104 24.73 -1.97 8.99
N VAL A 105 25.33 -2.95 9.66
CA VAL A 105 25.77 -4.20 9.01
C VAL A 105 24.59 -5.06 8.58
N PHE A 106 23.66 -5.34 9.51
CA PHE A 106 22.47 -6.14 9.23
C PHE A 106 21.55 -5.42 8.24
N GLN A 107 21.32 -4.11 8.40
CA GLN A 107 20.48 -3.36 7.46
C GLN A 107 21.09 -3.33 6.06
N SER A 108 22.39 -3.08 5.90
CA SER A 108 22.98 -2.97 4.56
C SER A 108 23.01 -4.32 3.85
N ILE A 109 23.37 -5.42 4.54
CA ILE A 109 23.32 -6.76 3.95
C ILE A 109 21.88 -7.14 3.59
N LYS A 110 20.91 -6.87 4.46
CA LYS A 110 19.51 -7.20 4.20
C LYS A 110 18.91 -6.33 3.10
N TRP A 111 18.92 -5.01 3.24
CA TRP A 111 18.17 -4.11 2.35
C TRP A 111 18.93 -3.73 1.10
N ASP A 112 20.25 -3.58 1.19
CA ASP A 112 21.04 -3.05 0.08
C ASP A 112 21.64 -4.17 -0.78
N VAL A 113 21.87 -5.36 -0.22
CA VAL A 113 22.47 -6.49 -0.94
C VAL A 113 21.44 -7.57 -1.26
N LEU A 114 20.72 -8.08 -0.26
CA LEU A 114 19.80 -9.21 -0.44
C LEU A 114 18.51 -8.82 -1.18
N LEU A 115 18.07 -7.57 -1.07
CA LEU A 115 16.76 -7.12 -1.54
C LEU A 115 16.77 -6.18 -2.75
N LYS A 116 17.95 -5.95 -3.34
CA LYS A 116 18.13 -5.13 -4.55
C LYS A 116 18.84 -5.92 -5.65
N GLU A 117 18.68 -5.46 -6.90
CA GLU A 117 19.35 -5.99 -8.09
C GLU A 117 19.90 -4.88 -8.99
N GLY A 118 20.85 -5.24 -9.85
CA GLY A 118 21.48 -4.33 -10.80
C GLY A 118 22.25 -3.20 -10.11
N LYS A 119 22.17 -1.98 -10.67
CA LYS A 119 22.99 -0.85 -10.23
C LYS A 119 22.77 -0.46 -8.76
N GLU A 120 21.54 -0.56 -8.25
CA GLU A 120 21.27 -0.24 -6.85
C GLU A 120 21.91 -1.26 -5.89
N GLN A 121 21.97 -2.53 -6.31
CA GLN A 121 22.67 -3.57 -5.57
C GLN A 121 24.18 -3.35 -5.59
N GLU A 122 24.74 -2.95 -6.74
CA GLU A 122 26.17 -2.62 -6.87
C GLU A 122 26.59 -1.49 -5.91
N GLU A 123 25.81 -0.40 -5.85
CA GLU A 123 26.04 0.70 -4.91
C GLU A 123 25.87 0.23 -3.45
N GLY A 124 24.87 -0.61 -3.19
CA GLY A 124 24.60 -1.22 -1.89
C GLY A 124 25.73 -2.14 -1.40
N ILE A 125 26.35 -2.90 -2.31
CA ILE A 125 27.51 -3.74 -2.04
C ILE A 125 28.69 -2.88 -1.61
N LEU A 126 28.98 -1.78 -2.29
CA LEU A 126 30.08 -0.88 -1.92
C LEU A 126 29.91 -0.31 -0.51
N ALA A 127 28.69 0.12 -0.16
CA ALA A 127 28.38 0.61 1.19
C ALA A 127 28.52 -0.51 2.24
N THR A 128 28.07 -1.72 1.92
CA THR A 128 28.17 -2.89 2.80
C THR A 128 29.63 -3.30 3.02
N LEU A 129 30.45 -3.33 1.97
CA LEU A 129 31.89 -3.62 2.07
C LEU A 129 32.60 -2.59 2.97
N GLN A 130 32.18 -1.33 2.94
CA GLN A 130 32.71 -0.31 3.85
C GLN A 130 32.36 -0.61 5.31
N ASN A 131 31.12 -1.03 5.59
CA ASN A 131 30.71 -1.42 6.95
C ASN A 131 31.51 -2.64 7.45
N LEU A 132 31.74 -3.63 6.58
CA LEU A 132 32.54 -4.81 6.90
C LEU A 132 34.02 -4.47 7.14
N ARG A 133 34.57 -3.48 6.42
CA ARG A 133 35.94 -2.99 6.66
C ARG A 133 36.12 -2.40 8.05
N TYR A 134 35.13 -1.69 8.58
CA TYR A 134 35.20 -1.21 9.97
C TYR A 134 35.26 -2.36 10.99
N LEU A 135 34.54 -3.46 10.74
CA LEU A 135 34.60 -4.64 11.61
C LEU A 135 35.97 -5.35 11.52
N GLU A 136 36.52 -5.47 10.32
CA GLU A 136 37.85 -6.04 10.10
C GLU A 136 38.94 -5.27 10.84
N GLU A 137 38.89 -3.93 10.77
CA GLU A 137 39.82 -3.07 11.49
C GLU A 137 39.69 -3.23 13.01
N GLU A 138 38.45 -3.30 13.52
CA GLU A 138 38.20 -3.47 14.96
C GLU A 138 38.67 -4.83 15.49
N LEU A 139 38.55 -5.89 14.68
CA LEU A 139 38.96 -7.25 15.02
C LEU A 139 40.46 -7.50 14.87
N ARG A 140 41.20 -6.59 14.22
CA ARG A 140 42.62 -6.80 13.91
C ARG A 140 43.41 -7.09 15.19
N GLY A 141 44.02 -8.27 15.24
CA GLY A 141 44.84 -8.72 16.37
C GLY A 141 44.03 -9.14 17.60
N LYS A 142 42.71 -9.30 17.50
CA LYS A 142 41.84 -9.78 18.57
C LYS A 142 41.15 -11.08 18.18
N LYS A 143 40.89 -11.94 19.17
CA LYS A 143 40.12 -13.16 18.98
C LYS A 143 38.62 -12.87 18.88
N PHE A 144 38.14 -11.94 19.70
CA PHE A 144 36.77 -11.44 19.79
C PHE A 144 36.79 -9.91 19.92
N PHE A 145 35.65 -9.24 19.70
CA PHE A 145 35.59 -7.77 19.75
C PHE A 145 36.06 -7.21 21.10
N GLY A 146 35.83 -7.94 22.19
CA GLY A 146 36.31 -7.60 23.55
C GLY A 146 37.71 -8.13 23.91
N GLY A 147 38.43 -8.78 23.00
CA GLY A 147 39.73 -9.40 23.25
C GLY A 147 39.67 -10.93 23.17
N GLU A 148 39.75 -11.62 24.31
CA GLU A 148 39.90 -13.09 24.38
C GLU A 148 38.61 -13.88 24.58
N ALA A 149 37.53 -13.23 25.02
CA ALA A 149 36.25 -13.86 25.34
C ALA A 149 35.09 -13.26 24.53
N ILE A 150 34.06 -14.08 24.29
CA ILE A 150 32.81 -13.65 23.65
C ILE A 150 32.12 -12.60 24.54
N GLY A 151 31.97 -11.38 24.03
CA GLY A 151 31.28 -10.28 24.68
C GLY A 151 29.98 -9.86 23.98
N LEU A 152 29.44 -8.72 24.40
CA LEU A 152 28.18 -8.17 23.86
C LEU A 152 28.23 -7.97 22.33
N ALA A 153 29.32 -7.39 21.82
CA ALA A 153 29.48 -7.13 20.39
C ALA A 153 29.55 -8.43 19.58
N ASP A 154 30.25 -9.46 20.08
CA ASP A 154 30.33 -10.77 19.45
C ASP A 154 28.95 -11.43 19.37
N LEU A 155 28.17 -11.37 20.45
CA LEU A 155 26.80 -11.88 20.46
C LEU A 155 25.90 -11.14 19.45
N ALA A 156 26.05 -9.82 19.33
CA ALA A 156 25.29 -9.02 18.38
C ALA A 156 25.65 -9.35 16.93
N LEU A 157 26.94 -9.49 16.63
CA LEU A 157 27.45 -9.77 15.28
C LEU A 157 27.43 -11.25 14.91
N GLY A 158 27.30 -12.16 15.88
CA GLY A 158 27.49 -13.60 15.71
C GLY A 158 26.63 -14.27 14.64
N TRP A 159 25.54 -13.64 14.21
CA TRP A 159 24.77 -14.11 13.06
C TRP A 159 25.59 -14.14 11.76
N LEU A 160 26.59 -13.26 11.60
CA LEU A 160 27.49 -13.24 10.45
C LEU A 160 28.22 -14.58 10.27
N ALA A 161 28.58 -15.25 11.37
CA ALA A 161 29.31 -16.52 11.35
C ALA A 161 28.55 -17.66 10.64
N TYR A 162 27.24 -17.52 10.44
CA TYR A 162 26.40 -18.55 9.84
C TYR A 162 25.51 -18.02 8.71
N TYR A 163 24.75 -16.95 8.97
CA TYR A 163 23.77 -16.42 8.02
C TYR A 163 24.42 -15.69 6.85
N LEU A 164 25.61 -15.10 7.00
CA LEU A 164 26.23 -14.34 5.91
C LEU A 164 26.43 -15.21 4.67
N ASN A 165 26.97 -16.42 4.84
CA ASN A 165 27.18 -17.35 3.73
C ASN A 165 25.87 -17.75 3.04
N ILE A 166 24.79 -17.93 3.81
CA ILE A 166 23.47 -18.27 3.27
C ILE A 166 22.91 -17.09 2.46
N LEU A 167 23.09 -15.86 2.95
CA LEU A 167 22.63 -14.66 2.26
C LEU A 167 23.46 -14.37 1.00
N GLU A 168 24.77 -14.62 1.05
CA GLU A 168 25.69 -14.59 -0.10
C GLU A 168 25.24 -15.58 -1.18
N GLU A 169 24.95 -16.83 -0.80
CA GLU A 169 24.45 -17.86 -1.70
C GLU A 169 23.10 -17.46 -2.32
N ALA A 170 22.15 -17.00 -1.50
CA ALA A 170 20.84 -16.56 -1.97
C ALA A 170 20.91 -15.35 -2.91
N ALA A 171 21.90 -14.48 -2.75
CA ALA A 171 22.11 -13.30 -3.60
C ALA A 171 23.08 -13.56 -4.76
N GLY A 172 23.63 -14.76 -4.89
CA GLY A 172 24.57 -15.13 -5.96
C GLY A 172 25.89 -14.35 -5.93
N LEU A 173 26.37 -13.96 -4.76
CA LEU A 173 27.54 -13.07 -4.60
C LEU A 173 28.43 -13.48 -3.44
N LYS A 174 29.62 -12.87 -3.34
CA LYS A 174 30.58 -13.07 -2.26
C LYS A 174 31.03 -11.71 -1.71
N LEU A 175 30.75 -11.44 -0.44
CA LEU A 175 31.12 -10.21 0.27
C LEU A 175 32.37 -10.38 1.13
N VAL A 176 32.51 -11.53 1.80
CA VAL A 176 33.60 -11.78 2.77
C VAL A 176 34.40 -13.00 2.36
N ASP A 177 35.69 -12.80 2.11
CA ASP A 177 36.68 -13.81 1.79
C ASP A 177 37.96 -13.64 2.64
N GLN A 178 38.79 -14.69 2.65
CA GLN A 178 40.01 -14.76 3.48
C GLN A 178 41.09 -13.74 3.09
N GLU A 179 41.11 -13.29 1.84
CA GLU A 179 42.11 -12.34 1.33
C GLU A 179 41.74 -10.91 1.72
N SER A 180 40.47 -10.55 1.56
CA SER A 180 39.94 -9.21 1.83
C SER A 180 39.64 -8.94 3.30
N PHE A 181 39.23 -9.96 4.06
CA PHE A 181 38.74 -9.83 5.44
C PHE A 181 39.28 -10.94 6.38
N PRO A 182 40.62 -11.07 6.52
CA PRO A 182 41.23 -12.19 7.24
C PRO A 182 40.84 -12.24 8.73
N SER A 183 40.73 -11.10 9.42
CA SER A 183 40.40 -11.06 10.85
C SER A 183 38.92 -11.40 11.08
N LEU A 184 38.03 -10.90 10.24
CA LEU A 184 36.60 -11.20 10.30
C LEU A 184 36.33 -12.67 10.01
N VAL A 185 37.00 -13.27 9.02
CA VAL A 185 36.86 -14.70 8.73
C VAL A 185 37.37 -15.56 9.90
N ALA A 186 38.52 -15.21 10.49
CA ALA A 186 39.06 -15.90 11.66
C ALA A 186 38.09 -15.82 12.85
N TRP A 187 37.55 -14.62 13.12
CA TRP A 187 36.54 -14.40 14.16
C TRP A 187 35.26 -15.21 13.90
N MET A 188 34.76 -15.24 12.67
CA MET A 188 33.56 -16.03 12.31
C MET A 188 33.76 -17.52 12.62
N GLN A 189 34.93 -18.06 12.32
CA GLN A 189 35.27 -19.46 12.60
C GLN A 189 35.37 -19.74 14.11
N GLU A 190 36.11 -18.90 14.85
CA GLU A 190 36.23 -19.03 16.31
C GLU A 190 34.88 -18.91 17.02
N PHE A 191 34.04 -17.95 16.59
CA PHE A 191 32.70 -17.77 17.14
C PHE A 191 31.78 -18.96 16.83
N ALA A 192 31.77 -19.45 15.59
CA ALA A 192 30.94 -20.61 15.19
C ALA A 192 31.33 -21.90 15.95
N ASN A 193 32.62 -22.06 16.26
CA ASN A 193 33.16 -23.22 16.98
C ASN A 193 33.01 -23.12 18.51
N ALA A 194 32.55 -21.98 19.03
CA ALA A 194 32.36 -21.82 20.47
C ALA A 194 31.29 -22.81 21.00
N PRO A 195 31.53 -23.53 22.12
CA PRO A 195 30.61 -24.55 22.63
C PRO A 195 29.18 -24.05 22.88
N VAL A 196 29.03 -22.79 23.28
CA VAL A 196 27.73 -22.15 23.53
C VAL A 196 26.94 -21.89 22.24
N VAL A 197 27.64 -21.76 21.11
CA VAL A 197 27.08 -21.49 19.78
C VAL A 197 26.75 -22.79 19.06
N HIS A 198 27.58 -23.81 19.24
CA HIS A 198 27.38 -25.12 18.62
C HIS A 198 25.97 -25.70 18.89
N GLY A 199 25.36 -26.30 17.87
CA GLY A 199 24.02 -26.90 17.94
C GLY A 199 22.85 -25.92 18.15
N SER A 200 23.07 -24.61 18.05
CA SER A 200 22.00 -23.60 18.10
C SER A 200 21.50 -23.14 16.73
N TRP A 201 22.28 -23.43 15.68
CA TRP A 201 22.00 -23.02 14.32
C TRP A 201 20.74 -23.68 13.78
N PRO A 202 19.89 -22.93 13.06
CA PRO A 202 18.80 -23.52 12.32
C PRO A 202 19.32 -24.40 11.17
N ASP A 203 18.41 -25.16 10.57
CA ASP A 203 18.69 -25.96 9.38
C ASP A 203 19.15 -25.07 8.20
N ARG A 204 20.32 -25.38 7.64
CA ARG A 204 20.97 -24.57 6.59
C ARG A 204 20.12 -24.56 5.32
N ASP A 205 19.71 -25.73 4.86
CA ASP A 205 19.04 -25.90 3.58
C ASP A 205 17.67 -25.22 3.61
N LYS A 206 16.92 -25.39 4.71
CA LYS A 206 15.64 -24.67 4.90
C LYS A 206 15.80 -23.16 4.96
N LEU A 207 16.90 -22.66 5.51
CA LEU A 207 17.18 -21.22 5.51
C LEU A 207 17.53 -20.72 4.11
N THR A 208 18.39 -21.43 3.39
CA THR A 208 18.76 -21.07 2.01
C THR A 208 17.53 -21.05 1.12
N GLU A 209 16.72 -22.10 1.12
CA GLU A 209 15.45 -22.16 0.38
C GLU A 209 14.54 -20.99 0.74
N LYS A 210 14.40 -20.67 2.03
CA LYS A 210 13.60 -19.52 2.48
C LYS A 210 14.10 -18.20 1.92
N PHE A 211 15.41 -17.94 1.94
CA PHE A 211 15.97 -16.65 1.50
C PHE A 211 15.98 -16.53 -0.03
N VAL A 212 16.23 -17.62 -0.75
CA VAL A 212 16.08 -17.68 -2.22
C VAL A 212 14.63 -17.40 -2.60
N ALA A 213 13.66 -18.13 -2.03
CA ALA A 213 12.25 -17.92 -2.31
C ALA A 213 11.79 -16.50 -1.94
N MET A 214 12.25 -15.95 -0.81
CA MET A 214 11.95 -14.57 -0.44
C MET A 214 12.49 -13.57 -1.47
N ARG A 215 13.71 -13.79 -1.98
CA ARG A 215 14.35 -12.94 -2.99
C ARG A 215 13.57 -13.01 -4.32
N GLU A 216 13.23 -14.21 -4.77
CA GLU A 216 12.42 -14.43 -5.97
C GLU A 216 11.05 -13.75 -5.86
N LEU A 217 10.33 -13.94 -4.74
CA LEU A 217 9.02 -13.31 -4.52
C LEU A 217 9.09 -11.77 -4.56
N ILE A 218 10.18 -11.18 -4.11
CA ILE A 218 10.36 -9.72 -4.12
C ILE A 218 10.62 -9.22 -5.55
N PHE A 219 11.46 -9.89 -6.32
CA PHE A 219 11.76 -9.49 -7.70
C PHE A 219 10.68 -9.86 -8.71
N CYS A 220 9.88 -10.90 -8.44
CA CYS A 220 8.65 -11.20 -9.17
C CYS A 220 7.48 -10.30 -8.78
N GLY A 221 7.64 -9.42 -7.78
CA GLY A 221 6.62 -8.46 -7.34
C GLY A 221 5.49 -9.06 -6.48
N GLU A 222 5.64 -10.30 -6.01
CA GLU A 222 4.67 -11.01 -5.17
C GLU A 222 4.80 -10.65 -3.68
N LEU A 223 5.93 -10.09 -3.23
CA LEU A 223 6.15 -9.62 -1.86
C LEU A 223 6.62 -8.15 -1.82
N GLN A 224 5.76 -7.24 -1.33
CA GLN A 224 6.13 -5.84 -1.07
C GLN A 224 6.68 -5.68 0.35
N LEU A 225 7.97 -5.34 0.47
CA LEU A 225 8.55 -4.92 1.75
C LEU A 225 8.47 -3.40 1.88
N HIS A 226 7.63 -2.91 2.78
CA HIS A 226 7.63 -1.51 3.19
C HIS A 226 8.75 -1.24 4.20
N PRO A 227 9.65 -0.27 3.99
CA PRO A 227 10.71 0.08 4.94
C PRO A 227 10.20 0.68 6.27
N GLU A 228 8.94 1.12 6.35
CA GLU A 228 8.40 1.86 7.50
C GLU A 228 7.21 1.22 8.23
N VAL A 229 6.87 -0.05 7.98
CA VAL A 229 5.78 -0.72 8.71
C VAL A 229 6.33 -1.51 9.89
N TYR A 230 6.77 -0.80 10.93
CA TYR A 230 6.94 -1.38 12.27
C TYR A 230 5.82 -1.01 13.25
N ASP A 231 4.84 -0.22 12.81
CA ASP A 231 3.58 -0.10 13.51
C ASP A 231 2.43 -0.01 12.49
N ARG A 232 1.28 -0.57 12.86
CA ARG A 232 0.02 -0.74 12.10
C ARG A 232 -0.15 -2.05 11.31
N LYS A 233 -1.24 -2.71 11.71
CA LYS A 233 -1.82 -3.98 11.27
C LYS A 233 -2.01 -4.01 9.75
N HIS A 234 -1.33 -4.91 9.05
CA HIS A 234 -1.86 -5.55 7.83
C HIS A 234 -1.42 -7.01 7.82
N VAL A 235 -2.40 -7.91 7.89
CA VAL A 235 -2.23 -9.36 7.79
C VAL A 235 -2.06 -9.68 6.30
N ILE A 236 -0.87 -10.11 5.89
CA ILE A 236 -0.66 -10.76 4.59
C ILE A 236 -0.90 -12.26 4.82
N CYS A 237 -1.99 -12.77 4.25
CA CYS A 237 -2.32 -14.19 4.26
C CYS A 237 -1.48 -14.88 3.19
N LEU A 238 -0.46 -15.65 3.59
CA LEU A 238 0.23 -16.59 2.71
C LEU A 238 -0.51 -17.94 2.77
N ARG A 239 -1.17 -18.34 1.68
CA ARG A 239 -1.53 -19.74 1.43
C ARG A 239 -0.69 -20.24 0.25
N PRO A 240 0.08 -21.34 0.39
CA PRO A 240 0.70 -21.98 -0.75
C PRO A 240 -0.36 -22.66 -1.63
N PRO A 241 -0.20 -22.68 -2.96
CA PRO A 241 -1.00 -23.53 -3.82
C PRO A 241 -0.50 -24.97 -3.69
N HIS A 242 -1.43 -25.92 -3.58
CA HIS A 242 -1.21 -27.38 -3.57
C HIS A 242 -0.71 -28.03 -2.26
N MET A 243 -1.65 -28.42 -1.40
CA MET A 243 -1.64 -29.75 -0.79
C MET A 243 -3.08 -30.28 -0.70
N SER A 244 -3.29 -31.45 -1.27
CA SER A 244 -4.51 -32.24 -1.22
C SER A 244 -4.63 -32.99 0.11
N SER A 245 -5.89 -33.18 0.53
CA SER A 245 -6.42 -34.15 1.51
C SER A 245 -6.30 -33.85 3.02
N GLY A 246 -7.41 -34.07 3.73
CA GLY A 246 -7.43 -34.35 5.18
C GLY A 246 -8.37 -33.48 6.01
N VAL A 247 -9.68 -33.75 5.97
CA VAL A 247 -10.66 -33.18 6.90
C VAL A 247 -10.51 -33.84 8.28
N LEU A 248 -10.21 -33.07 9.32
CA LEU A 248 -10.45 -33.44 10.72
C LEU A 248 -11.02 -32.24 11.46
N PHE A 249 -12.32 -32.28 11.76
CA PHE A 249 -13.00 -31.31 12.62
C PHE A 249 -12.91 -31.74 14.09
N TRP A 250 -12.47 -30.84 14.97
CA TRP A 250 -12.84 -30.87 16.39
C TRP A 250 -13.96 -29.87 16.61
N VAL A 251 -15.17 -30.38 16.84
CA VAL A 251 -16.35 -29.59 17.25
C VAL A 251 -16.31 -29.42 18.77
N LYS A 252 -16.25 -28.18 19.24
CA LYS A 252 -16.72 -27.83 20.60
C LYS A 252 -17.90 -26.87 20.48
N THR A 253 -19.08 -27.48 20.58
CA THR A 253 -20.32 -27.02 21.24
C THR A 253 -20.87 -25.62 20.96
N ALA A 254 -21.96 -25.62 20.18
CA ALA A 254 -23.25 -24.97 20.45
C ALA A 254 -23.32 -23.43 20.49
N ALA A 255 -23.38 -22.81 19.30
CA ALA A 255 -24.18 -21.61 19.00
C ALA A 255 -24.11 -21.27 17.49
N ALA A 256 -24.83 -21.99 16.63
CA ALA A 256 -25.07 -21.57 15.23
C ALA A 256 -26.17 -22.43 14.58
N ILE A 257 -27.43 -22.00 14.71
CA ILE A 257 -28.56 -22.54 13.94
C ILE A 257 -28.85 -21.73 12.64
N PRO A 258 -28.32 -20.51 12.39
CA PRO A 258 -28.51 -19.86 11.07
C PRO A 258 -27.62 -20.40 9.92
N ASP A 259 -26.50 -21.07 10.21
CA ASP A 259 -25.50 -21.43 9.19
C ASP A 259 -25.75 -22.77 8.49
N LEU A 260 -26.71 -23.57 8.97
CA LEU A 260 -27.04 -24.87 8.38
C LEU A 260 -27.83 -24.70 7.06
N LEU A 261 -28.56 -23.59 6.89
CA LEU A 261 -29.41 -23.33 5.73
C LEU A 261 -28.59 -22.97 4.48
N HIS A 262 -27.46 -22.27 4.65
CA HIS A 262 -26.53 -21.96 3.55
C HIS A 262 -25.80 -23.22 3.05
N TYR A 263 -25.54 -24.20 3.93
CA TYR A 263 -24.85 -25.43 3.55
C TYR A 263 -25.76 -26.40 2.78
N LEU A 264 -27.06 -26.44 3.10
CA LEU A 264 -28.03 -27.32 2.44
C LEU A 264 -28.38 -26.88 1.00
N LEU A 265 -28.24 -25.59 0.68
CA LEU A 265 -28.44 -25.07 -0.68
C LEU A 265 -27.31 -25.42 -1.65
N ALA A 266 -26.16 -25.90 -1.16
CA ALA A 266 -25.00 -26.24 -1.99
C ALA A 266 -24.91 -27.74 -2.38
N CYS A 267 -25.78 -28.62 -1.87
CA CYS A 267 -25.75 -30.05 -2.17
C CYS A 267 -26.64 -30.44 -3.37
N ARG A 268 -26.03 -30.72 -4.53
CA ARG A 268 -26.68 -31.36 -5.68
C ARG A 268 -26.96 -32.85 -5.43
N SER A 269 -27.91 -33.17 -4.56
CA SER A 269 -28.47 -34.52 -4.44
C SER A 269 -29.97 -34.46 -4.19
N PHE A 270 -30.72 -34.89 -5.21
CA PHE A 270 -32.18 -34.75 -5.34
C PHE A 270 -32.99 -35.46 -4.22
N MET A 271 -32.38 -36.36 -3.46
CA MET A 271 -33.06 -37.13 -2.39
C MET A 271 -33.15 -36.43 -1.02
N MET A 272 -32.36 -35.38 -0.73
CA MET A 272 -32.49 -34.66 0.55
C MET A 272 -33.46 -33.47 0.48
N PHE A 273 -33.88 -33.06 -0.72
CA PHE A 273 -34.75 -31.90 -0.92
C PHE A 273 -36.20 -32.19 -0.48
N THR A 274 -36.68 -33.43 -0.62
CA THR A 274 -38.05 -33.82 -0.25
C THR A 274 -38.25 -33.94 1.26
N ALA A 275 -37.21 -34.26 2.03
CA ALA A 275 -37.28 -34.29 3.50
C ALA A 275 -37.32 -32.88 4.12
N ALA A 276 -36.56 -31.91 3.56
CA ALA A 276 -36.50 -30.55 4.08
C ALA A 276 -37.78 -29.74 3.81
N VAL A 277 -38.44 -29.97 2.67
CA VAL A 277 -39.71 -29.30 2.33
C VAL A 277 -40.85 -29.75 3.24
N THR A 278 -40.82 -30.98 3.76
CA THR A 278 -41.87 -31.49 4.66
C THR A 278 -41.79 -30.83 6.05
N VAL A 279 -40.59 -30.48 6.52
CA VAL A 279 -40.37 -29.80 7.82
C VAL A 279 -40.70 -28.31 7.75
N LEU A 280 -40.56 -27.68 6.57
CA LEU A 280 -40.83 -26.24 6.39
C LEU A 280 -42.32 -25.91 6.17
N VAL A 281 -43.16 -26.89 5.84
CA VAL A 281 -44.62 -26.69 5.69
C VAL A 281 -45.34 -26.67 7.06
N GLU A 282 -44.74 -27.21 8.13
CA GLU A 282 -45.34 -27.22 9.47
C GLU A 282 -45.01 -25.98 10.33
N LEU A 283 -44.13 -25.07 9.88
CA LEU A 283 -43.78 -23.84 10.60
C LEU A 283 -44.23 -22.61 9.82
N GLY A 284 -45.55 -22.37 9.82
CA GLY A 284 -46.28 -21.32 9.11
C GLY A 284 -45.65 -19.92 9.10
N SER A 285 -44.78 -19.67 8.14
CA SER A 285 -44.12 -18.37 7.90
C SER A 285 -44.03 -18.09 6.39
N VAL A 286 -45.18 -18.16 5.73
CA VAL A 286 -45.34 -17.91 4.29
C VAL A 286 -45.11 -16.43 3.93
N SER A 287 -45.18 -15.49 4.89
CA SER A 287 -44.98 -14.05 4.61
C SER A 287 -43.53 -13.65 4.35
N PHE A 288 -42.56 -14.30 5.00
CA PHE A 288 -41.14 -13.91 4.92
C PHE A 288 -40.45 -14.36 3.62
N LEU A 289 -40.96 -15.44 3.00
CA LEU A 289 -40.48 -15.92 1.71
C LEU A 289 -41.07 -15.11 0.55
N THR A 290 -42.32 -14.64 0.65
CA THR A 290 -42.95 -13.85 -0.41
C THR A 290 -42.35 -12.46 -0.61
N GLU A 291 -41.79 -11.87 0.46
CA GLU A 291 -41.18 -10.54 0.39
C GLU A 291 -39.74 -10.60 -0.18
N ASN A 292 -38.97 -11.62 0.20
CA ASN A 292 -37.64 -11.87 -0.35
C ASN A 292 -37.68 -12.37 -1.81
N LEU A 293 -38.66 -13.18 -2.19
CA LEU A 293 -38.86 -13.59 -3.59
C LEU A 293 -39.39 -12.46 -4.47
N ARG A 294 -40.11 -11.47 -3.89
CA ARG A 294 -40.46 -10.22 -4.61
C ARG A 294 -39.26 -9.32 -4.83
N MET A 295 -38.34 -9.19 -3.87
CA MET A 295 -37.10 -8.42 -4.06
C MET A 295 -36.15 -9.06 -5.09
N ALA A 296 -36.17 -10.38 -5.23
CA ALA A 296 -35.39 -11.10 -6.24
C ALA A 296 -35.96 -11.03 -7.68
N SER A 297 -37.17 -10.49 -7.88
CA SER A 297 -37.82 -10.42 -9.20
C SER A 297 -37.83 -9.03 -9.84
N ASN A 298 -37.12 -8.04 -9.28
CA ASN A 298 -36.87 -6.80 -10.02
C ASN A 298 -35.84 -7.10 -11.11
N LYS A 299 -36.30 -7.02 -12.37
CA LYS A 299 -35.46 -7.18 -13.57
C LYS A 299 -34.18 -6.35 -13.41
N SER A 300 -33.02 -7.00 -13.27
CA SER A 300 -31.75 -6.31 -13.46
C SER A 300 -31.73 -5.80 -14.89
N GLU A 301 -31.71 -4.49 -15.09
CA GLU A 301 -31.51 -3.94 -16.42
C GLU A 301 -30.11 -4.29 -16.91
N ASN A 302 -30.03 -4.85 -18.13
CA ASN A 302 -28.75 -5.19 -18.75
C ASN A 302 -27.97 -3.89 -18.99
N CYS A 303 -26.80 -3.77 -18.37
CA CYS A 303 -25.89 -2.66 -18.55
C CYS A 303 -24.93 -2.97 -19.70
N LEU A 304 -25.00 -2.16 -20.76
CA LEU A 304 -24.03 -2.19 -21.84
C LEU A 304 -22.78 -1.41 -21.41
N GLY A 305 -21.60 -1.87 -21.80
CA GLY A 305 -20.34 -1.16 -21.60
C GLY A 305 -19.21 -1.71 -22.44
N TRP A 306 -18.00 -1.21 -22.24
CA TRP A 306 -16.79 -1.68 -22.90
C TRP A 306 -15.78 -2.13 -21.85
N ALA A 307 -15.22 -3.33 -22.02
CA ALA A 307 -14.33 -3.94 -21.05
C ALA A 307 -13.03 -4.46 -21.68
N ALA A 308 -11.95 -4.38 -20.92
CA ALA A 308 -10.73 -5.15 -21.17
C ALA A 308 -10.91 -6.53 -20.53
N ARG A 309 -10.47 -7.58 -21.23
CA ARG A 309 -10.60 -8.97 -20.76
C ARG A 309 -9.26 -9.61 -20.38
N ASP A 310 -8.17 -8.95 -20.70
CA ASP A 310 -6.80 -9.37 -20.46
C ASP A 310 -5.86 -8.15 -20.47
N GLU A 311 -4.57 -8.42 -20.24
CA GLU A 311 -3.51 -7.40 -20.11
C GLU A 311 -3.14 -6.69 -21.42
N SER A 312 -3.71 -7.07 -22.56
CA SER A 312 -3.60 -6.23 -23.77
C SER A 312 -4.26 -4.87 -23.57
N GLY A 313 -5.24 -4.79 -22.67
CA GLY A 313 -6.04 -3.59 -22.41
C GLY A 313 -6.95 -3.16 -23.56
N VAL A 314 -7.16 -4.03 -24.55
CA VAL A 314 -8.10 -3.77 -25.64
C VAL A 314 -9.53 -3.81 -25.09
N LEU A 315 -10.21 -2.68 -25.21
CA LEU A 315 -11.61 -2.53 -24.85
C LEU A 315 -12.51 -3.02 -25.98
N SER A 316 -13.52 -3.81 -25.63
CA SER A 316 -14.55 -4.32 -26.54
C SER A 316 -15.92 -4.34 -25.86
N PRO A 317 -17.04 -4.37 -26.61
CA PRO A 317 -18.37 -4.45 -26.03
C PRO A 317 -18.51 -5.58 -25.01
N TYR A 318 -19.19 -5.26 -23.91
CA TYR A 318 -19.38 -6.12 -22.76
C TYR A 318 -20.71 -5.80 -22.07
N GLU A 319 -21.51 -6.83 -21.85
CA GLU A 319 -22.82 -6.72 -21.19
C GLU A 319 -22.71 -7.32 -19.79
N PHE A 320 -23.29 -6.63 -18.80
CA PHE A 320 -23.28 -7.08 -17.42
C PHE A 320 -24.49 -6.54 -16.66
N ASN A 321 -24.78 -7.13 -15.50
CA ASN A 321 -25.84 -6.65 -14.62
C ASN A 321 -25.27 -5.71 -13.56
N ARG A 322 -26.04 -4.66 -13.23
CA ARG A 322 -25.84 -3.89 -12.00
C ARG A 322 -26.82 -4.36 -10.94
N ARG A 323 -26.47 -4.11 -9.68
CA ARG A 323 -27.39 -4.28 -8.56
C ARG A 323 -28.60 -3.35 -8.71
N ALA A 324 -29.72 -3.74 -8.10
CA ALA A 324 -30.89 -2.88 -8.02
C ALA A 324 -30.59 -1.58 -7.25
N VAL A 325 -31.37 -0.54 -7.51
CA VAL A 325 -31.33 0.72 -6.76
C VAL A 325 -31.83 0.44 -5.34
N GLY A 326 -30.92 0.55 -4.37
CA GLY A 326 -31.26 0.47 -2.94
C GLY A 326 -31.88 1.76 -2.44
N LYS A 327 -32.33 1.75 -1.19
CA LYS A 327 -33.07 2.87 -0.58
C LYS A 327 -32.28 4.19 -0.54
N ASP A 328 -30.96 4.12 -0.37
CA ASP A 328 -30.04 5.27 -0.30
C ASP A 328 -29.24 5.48 -1.61
N ASP A 329 -29.60 4.76 -2.68
CA ASP A 329 -28.89 4.78 -3.96
C ASP A 329 -29.62 5.58 -5.03
N ILE A 330 -28.86 6.00 -6.03
CA ILE A 330 -29.39 6.52 -7.28
C ILE A 330 -28.83 5.73 -8.45
N SER A 331 -29.65 5.59 -9.50
CA SER A 331 -29.21 5.17 -10.82
C SER A 331 -28.95 6.41 -11.67
N VAL A 332 -27.76 6.48 -12.26
CA VAL A 332 -27.32 7.57 -13.12
C VAL A 332 -27.13 7.03 -14.52
N ARG A 333 -27.95 7.52 -15.46
CA ARG A 333 -27.74 7.29 -16.89
C ARG A 333 -26.53 8.11 -17.32
N ILE A 334 -25.50 7.44 -17.83
CA ILE A 334 -24.22 8.07 -18.12
C ILE A 334 -24.31 8.78 -19.46
N THR A 335 -24.01 10.07 -19.47
CA THR A 335 -23.94 10.87 -20.71
C THR A 335 -22.51 10.95 -21.21
N HIS A 336 -21.57 11.20 -20.29
CA HIS A 336 -20.17 11.40 -20.60
C HIS A 336 -19.28 10.71 -19.56
N CYS A 337 -18.12 10.23 -19.99
CA CYS A 337 -17.08 9.77 -19.07
C CYS A 337 -15.72 10.31 -19.51
N GLY A 338 -14.99 10.96 -18.60
CA GLY A 338 -13.61 11.37 -18.83
C GLY A 338 -12.67 10.17 -18.86
N MET A 339 -11.54 10.32 -19.57
CA MET A 339 -10.47 9.34 -19.64
C MET A 339 -9.22 9.85 -18.92
N CYS A 340 -8.67 9.02 -18.04
CA CYS A 340 -7.51 9.28 -17.22
C CYS A 340 -6.43 8.22 -17.42
N TYR A 341 -5.19 8.53 -17.04
CA TYR A 341 -4.09 7.58 -17.11
C TYR A 341 -4.31 6.34 -16.22
N ALA A 342 -5.13 6.44 -15.17
CA ALA A 342 -5.53 5.26 -14.38
C ALA A 342 -6.31 4.24 -15.24
N ASP A 343 -7.09 4.66 -16.23
CA ASP A 343 -7.79 3.73 -17.12
C ASP A 343 -6.80 2.89 -17.93
N VAL A 344 -5.67 3.48 -18.35
CA VAL A 344 -4.57 2.77 -19.02
C VAL A 344 -3.92 1.75 -18.07
N LEU A 345 -3.63 2.17 -16.83
CA LEU A 345 -2.92 1.32 -15.85
C LEU A 345 -3.71 0.06 -15.50
N TYR A 346 -5.01 0.19 -15.25
CA TYR A 346 -5.86 -0.93 -14.86
C TYR A 346 -6.24 -1.83 -16.03
N THR A 347 -6.51 -1.27 -17.21
CA THR A 347 -6.87 -2.09 -18.39
C THR A 347 -5.71 -2.97 -18.85
N ARG A 348 -4.45 -2.58 -18.61
CA ARG A 348 -3.24 -3.31 -19.05
C ARG A 348 -2.52 -4.08 -17.94
N GLY A 349 -3.17 -4.29 -16.79
CA GLY A 349 -2.58 -5.02 -15.66
C GLY A 349 -1.33 -4.36 -15.06
N LYS A 350 -1.11 -3.07 -15.31
CA LYS A 350 0.04 -2.31 -14.77
C LYS A 350 -0.23 -1.74 -13.37
N SER A 351 -1.49 -1.75 -12.92
CA SER A 351 -1.86 -1.58 -11.51
C SER A 351 -1.83 -2.93 -10.77
N ARG A 352 -1.94 -2.93 -9.43
CA ARG A 352 -2.09 -4.17 -8.62
C ARG A 352 -3.10 -5.11 -9.27
N LYS A 353 -2.81 -6.42 -9.30
CA LYS A 353 -3.55 -7.53 -9.94
C LYS A 353 -4.97 -7.14 -10.41
N SER A 354 -5.07 -6.67 -11.66
CA SER A 354 -6.34 -6.21 -12.23
C SER A 354 -7.34 -7.37 -12.36
N LEU A 355 -8.61 -7.12 -12.07
CA LEU A 355 -9.66 -8.13 -11.96
C LEU A 355 -10.51 -8.10 -13.23
N TYR A 356 -10.05 -8.83 -14.27
CA TYR A 356 -10.75 -8.90 -15.55
C TYR A 356 -12.09 -9.66 -15.43
N PRO A 357 -13.13 -9.25 -16.16
CA PRO A 357 -13.18 -8.13 -17.11
C PRO A 357 -13.24 -6.75 -16.42
N VAL A 358 -12.39 -5.82 -16.86
CA VAL A 358 -12.30 -4.45 -16.34
C VAL A 358 -13.12 -3.51 -17.21
N VAL A 359 -14.17 -2.90 -16.65
CA VAL A 359 -14.89 -1.76 -17.25
C VAL A 359 -14.34 -0.48 -16.62
N PRO A 360 -13.49 0.30 -17.31
CA PRO A 360 -12.85 1.49 -16.74
C PRO A 360 -13.79 2.71 -16.69
N GLY A 361 -13.25 3.85 -16.27
CA GLY A 361 -13.96 5.13 -16.19
C GLY A 361 -14.37 5.50 -14.77
N HIS A 362 -13.86 6.64 -14.30
CA HIS A 362 -14.10 7.17 -12.94
C HIS A 362 -14.25 8.70 -12.92
N GLU A 363 -14.66 9.23 -14.07
CA GLU A 363 -14.89 10.64 -14.34
C GLU A 363 -16.29 10.78 -14.96
N ILE A 364 -17.29 10.28 -14.23
CA ILE A 364 -18.61 9.95 -14.78
C ILE A 364 -19.54 11.14 -14.63
N VAL A 365 -20.23 11.51 -15.71
CA VAL A 365 -21.26 12.54 -15.70
C VAL A 365 -22.53 11.99 -16.34
N GLY A 366 -23.67 12.27 -15.73
CA GLY A 366 -24.93 11.73 -16.17
C GLY A 366 -26.15 12.43 -15.60
N ILE A 367 -27.29 11.79 -15.81
CA ILE A 367 -28.60 12.26 -15.39
C ILE A 367 -29.22 11.21 -14.49
N VAL A 368 -29.78 11.61 -13.35
CA VAL A 368 -30.46 10.69 -12.44
C VAL A 368 -31.68 10.08 -13.15
N GLN A 369 -31.71 8.77 -13.28
CA GLN A 369 -32.79 7.99 -13.90
C GLN A 369 -33.75 7.41 -12.85
N GLU A 370 -33.21 7.00 -11.71
CA GLU A 370 -33.97 6.43 -10.60
C GLU A 370 -33.31 6.82 -9.27
N ALA A 371 -34.10 6.97 -8.21
CA ALA A 371 -33.63 7.26 -6.87
C ALA A 371 -34.37 6.39 -5.85
N GLY A 372 -33.64 5.89 -4.86
CA GLY A 372 -34.18 5.14 -3.74
C GLY A 372 -35.09 5.98 -2.85
N SER A 373 -35.89 5.31 -2.01
CA SER A 373 -36.89 5.96 -1.16
C SER A 373 -36.33 6.93 -0.11
N ASP A 374 -35.08 6.71 0.31
CA ASP A 374 -34.42 7.46 1.37
C ASP A 374 -33.47 8.54 0.81
N VAL A 375 -33.37 8.63 -0.53
CA VAL A 375 -32.59 9.67 -1.20
C VAL A 375 -33.33 11.00 -1.11
N HIS A 376 -32.64 12.01 -0.59
CA HIS A 376 -33.21 13.35 -0.43
C HIS A 376 -32.41 14.44 -1.15
N ARG A 377 -31.15 14.16 -1.54
CA ARG A 377 -30.29 15.17 -2.18
C ARG A 377 -30.52 15.32 -3.68
N PHE A 378 -31.13 14.33 -4.32
CA PHE A 378 -31.27 14.26 -5.77
C PHE A 378 -32.68 13.83 -6.18
N LYS A 379 -33.13 14.32 -7.34
CA LYS A 379 -34.35 13.88 -8.01
C LYS A 379 -34.06 13.42 -9.43
N ILE A 380 -34.97 12.63 -9.98
CA ILE A 380 -34.91 12.20 -11.39
C ILE A 380 -34.78 13.43 -12.30
N GLY A 381 -33.85 13.37 -13.25
CA GLY A 381 -33.54 14.48 -14.16
C GLY A 381 -32.38 15.37 -13.71
N ASP A 382 -31.93 15.29 -12.45
CA ASP A 382 -30.80 16.09 -11.98
C ASP A 382 -29.50 15.70 -12.71
N HIS A 383 -28.69 16.71 -13.01
CA HIS A 383 -27.36 16.56 -13.57
C HIS A 383 -26.35 16.24 -12.47
N VAL A 384 -25.67 15.10 -12.60
CA VAL A 384 -24.82 14.60 -11.52
C VAL A 384 -23.52 13.97 -12.00
N GLY A 385 -22.53 13.97 -11.11
CA GLY A 385 -21.21 13.38 -11.31
C GLY A 385 -20.90 12.26 -10.32
N VAL A 386 -20.10 11.30 -10.73
CA VAL A 386 -19.53 10.23 -9.89
C VAL A 386 -18.02 10.17 -10.10
N GLY A 387 -17.28 10.24 -8.99
CA GLY A 387 -15.82 10.38 -8.99
C GLY A 387 -15.07 9.05 -8.92
N THR A 388 -13.97 9.04 -8.16
CA THR A 388 -12.98 7.95 -8.13
C THR A 388 -13.28 6.80 -7.16
N TYR A 389 -14.27 6.98 -6.29
CA TYR A 389 -14.76 5.98 -5.36
C TYR A 389 -16.28 6.07 -5.22
N VAL A 390 -16.89 4.93 -4.90
CA VAL A 390 -18.34 4.74 -4.79
C VAL A 390 -18.78 4.21 -3.43
N ASN A 391 -17.83 3.88 -2.55
CA ASN A 391 -18.13 3.43 -1.20
C ASN A 391 -16.96 3.65 -0.21
N SER A 392 -17.27 3.60 1.08
CA SER A 392 -16.36 3.64 2.24
C SER A 392 -17.09 3.06 3.47
N CYS A 393 -16.45 3.02 4.65
CA CYS A 393 -17.10 2.52 5.88
C CYS A 393 -18.21 3.44 6.40
N ARG A 394 -18.14 4.75 6.06
CA ARG A 394 -19.11 5.80 6.44
C ARG A 394 -19.21 6.13 7.94
N ASP A 395 -18.50 5.39 8.79
CA ASP A 395 -18.61 5.49 10.25
C ASP A 395 -17.29 5.89 10.96
N CYS A 396 -16.20 6.09 10.22
CA CYS A 396 -14.93 6.54 10.79
C CYS A 396 -14.78 8.07 10.74
N GLU A 397 -13.86 8.60 11.56
CA GLU A 397 -13.59 10.05 11.65
C GLU A 397 -13.37 10.72 10.29
N TYR A 398 -12.66 10.06 9.36
CA TYR A 398 -12.44 10.59 8.02
C TYR A 398 -13.72 10.65 7.19
N CYS A 399 -14.59 9.65 7.34
CA CYS A 399 -15.87 9.67 6.63
C CYS A 399 -16.75 10.78 7.21
N ASP A 400 -16.84 10.91 8.52
CA ASP A 400 -17.64 11.94 9.19
C ASP A 400 -17.20 13.37 8.80
N ASP A 401 -15.91 13.58 8.60
CA ASP A 401 -15.35 14.87 8.16
C ASP A 401 -15.48 15.13 6.65
N GLY A 402 -16.09 14.22 5.88
CA GLY A 402 -16.20 14.31 4.43
C GLY A 402 -14.85 14.17 3.72
N LEU A 403 -13.95 13.36 4.30
CA LEU A 403 -12.62 12.97 3.82
C LEU A 403 -12.58 11.46 3.49
N GLU A 404 -13.65 10.94 2.90
CA GLU A 404 -13.84 9.50 2.66
C GLU A 404 -12.69 8.85 1.89
N VAL A 405 -11.97 9.60 1.06
CA VAL A 405 -10.73 9.16 0.38
C VAL A 405 -9.67 8.60 1.34
N HIS A 406 -9.70 9.01 2.61
CA HIS A 406 -8.81 8.56 3.69
C HIS A 406 -9.48 7.59 4.68
N CYS A 407 -10.63 7.03 4.31
CA CYS A 407 -11.38 6.06 5.12
C CYS A 407 -10.46 5.02 5.77
N ALA A 408 -10.64 4.81 7.08
CA ALA A 408 -9.81 3.90 7.88
C ALA A 408 -9.89 2.44 7.38
N ASP A 409 -11.04 2.03 6.88
CA ASP A 409 -11.26 0.68 6.31
C ASP A 409 -11.00 0.63 4.80
N GLY A 410 -10.52 1.72 4.22
CA GLY A 410 -10.32 1.88 2.78
C GLY A 410 -11.58 2.33 2.03
N ILE A 411 -11.36 2.77 0.80
CA ILE A 411 -12.41 3.13 -0.15
C ILE A 411 -12.67 1.99 -1.12
N VAL A 412 -13.89 1.93 -1.64
CA VAL A 412 -14.21 1.12 -2.82
C VAL A 412 -14.11 2.02 -4.05
N THR A 413 -13.13 1.74 -4.91
CA THR A 413 -12.91 2.49 -6.15
C THR A 413 -14.08 2.30 -7.12
N THR A 414 -14.33 3.29 -7.97
CA THR A 414 -15.47 3.30 -8.93
C THR A 414 -15.43 2.15 -9.94
N PHE A 415 -14.24 1.62 -10.20
CA PHE A 415 -14.05 0.41 -11.00
C PHE A 415 -12.90 -0.43 -10.44
N ASN A 416 -12.93 -1.73 -10.74
CA ASN A 416 -11.93 -2.72 -10.37
C ASN A 416 -11.65 -2.83 -8.85
N GLY A 417 -12.54 -2.28 -8.02
CA GLY A 417 -12.58 -2.48 -6.57
C GLY A 417 -13.57 -3.59 -6.21
N VAL A 418 -13.39 -4.21 -5.04
CA VAL A 418 -14.36 -5.15 -4.46
C VAL A 418 -15.25 -4.37 -3.51
N ASP A 419 -16.56 -4.35 -3.78
CA ASP A 419 -17.54 -3.68 -2.91
C ASP A 419 -17.91 -4.58 -1.70
N VAL A 420 -18.65 -4.03 -0.75
CA VAL A 420 -19.03 -4.70 0.50
C VAL A 420 -19.85 -5.97 0.30
N ASP A 421 -20.55 -6.08 -0.83
CA ASP A 421 -21.33 -7.26 -1.24
C ASP A 421 -20.48 -8.31 -2.00
N GLY A 422 -19.17 -8.07 -2.13
CA GLY A 422 -18.24 -8.94 -2.85
C GLY A 422 -18.25 -8.76 -4.37
N THR A 423 -19.07 -7.86 -4.91
CA THR A 423 -19.10 -7.59 -6.35
C THR A 423 -17.91 -6.75 -6.79
N ILE A 424 -17.49 -6.94 -8.04
CA ILE A 424 -16.46 -6.09 -8.66
C ILE A 424 -17.14 -4.85 -9.24
N THR A 425 -16.69 -3.67 -8.82
CA THR A 425 -17.15 -2.39 -9.34
C THR A 425 -16.77 -2.21 -10.80
N ARG A 426 -17.69 -1.62 -11.57
CA ARG A 426 -17.56 -1.38 -13.01
C ARG A 426 -17.86 0.07 -13.33
N GLY A 427 -16.92 0.71 -14.02
CA GLY A 427 -16.84 2.15 -14.20
C GLY A 427 -17.78 2.74 -15.26
N GLY A 428 -17.43 3.96 -15.66
CA GLY A 428 -18.25 4.84 -16.49
C GLY A 428 -18.23 4.55 -17.98
N TYR A 429 -17.45 3.59 -18.47
CA TYR A 429 -17.47 3.19 -19.88
C TYR A 429 -18.66 2.23 -20.11
N SER A 430 -19.83 2.66 -19.65
CA SER A 430 -21.07 1.88 -19.60
C SER A 430 -22.28 2.80 -19.60
N SER A 431 -23.45 2.24 -19.89
CA SER A 431 -24.71 2.95 -20.12
C SER A 431 -25.29 3.64 -18.88
N PHE A 432 -25.14 3.03 -17.71
CA PHE A 432 -25.58 3.61 -16.43
C PHE A 432 -24.69 3.15 -15.28
N ILE A 433 -24.80 3.78 -14.11
CA ILE A 433 -24.17 3.37 -12.85
C ILE A 433 -25.15 3.51 -11.67
N VAL A 434 -25.09 2.58 -10.71
CA VAL A 434 -25.85 2.65 -9.46
C VAL A 434 -24.87 2.91 -8.32
N VAL A 435 -25.14 3.95 -7.53
CA VAL A 435 -24.21 4.48 -6.53
C VAL A 435 -25.00 5.09 -5.37
N HIS A 436 -24.48 4.94 -4.16
CA HIS A 436 -25.05 5.56 -2.98
C HIS A 436 -24.98 7.09 -3.07
N GLU A 437 -26.06 7.81 -2.72
CA GLU A 437 -26.18 9.26 -2.99
C GLU A 437 -25.00 10.08 -2.45
N ARG A 438 -24.40 9.64 -1.34
CA ARG A 438 -23.19 10.22 -0.72
C ARG A 438 -22.03 10.44 -1.69
N TYR A 439 -21.81 9.53 -2.64
CA TYR A 439 -20.69 9.58 -3.60
C TYR A 439 -21.09 10.18 -4.94
N CYS A 440 -22.26 10.82 -4.98
CA CYS A 440 -22.73 11.56 -6.13
C CYS A 440 -22.71 13.07 -5.84
N TYR A 441 -22.37 13.82 -6.88
CA TYR A 441 -22.13 15.25 -6.83
C TYR A 441 -23.08 15.99 -7.77
N ASN A 442 -23.66 17.09 -7.31
CA ASN A 442 -24.49 17.94 -8.14
C ASN A 442 -23.61 18.69 -9.15
N ILE A 443 -23.99 18.66 -10.43
CA ILE A 443 -23.38 19.48 -11.47
C ILE A 443 -24.35 20.63 -11.77
N PRO A 444 -23.95 21.90 -11.58
CA PRO A 444 -24.83 23.03 -11.84
C PRO A 444 -25.41 22.99 -13.26
N ASP A 445 -26.71 23.26 -13.42
CA ASP A 445 -27.40 23.22 -14.72
C ASP A 445 -26.74 24.08 -15.80
N SER A 446 -26.09 25.19 -15.38
CA SER A 446 -25.36 26.09 -16.27
C SER A 446 -24.00 25.55 -16.74
N TYR A 447 -23.51 24.46 -16.15
CA TYR A 447 -22.19 23.91 -16.41
C TYR A 447 -22.27 22.77 -17.45
N PRO A 448 -21.54 22.84 -18.59
CA PRO A 448 -21.64 21.82 -19.62
C PRO A 448 -21.16 20.43 -19.12
N LEU A 449 -21.99 19.41 -19.28
CA LEU A 449 -21.77 18.07 -18.74
C LEU A 449 -20.43 17.45 -19.17
N ALA A 450 -20.08 17.52 -20.45
CA ALA A 450 -18.81 17.00 -20.97
C ALA A 450 -17.60 17.63 -20.27
N LEU A 451 -17.67 18.93 -19.94
CA LEU A 451 -16.60 19.66 -19.26
C LEU A 451 -16.52 19.33 -17.77
N ALA A 452 -17.54 18.70 -17.17
CA ALA A 452 -17.56 18.39 -15.75
C ALA A 452 -16.80 17.08 -15.46
N ALA A 453 -16.79 16.16 -16.42
CA ALA A 453 -16.19 14.84 -16.27
C ALA A 453 -14.72 14.91 -15.78
N PRO A 454 -13.82 15.65 -16.45
CA PRO A 454 -12.42 15.72 -16.01
C PRO A 454 -12.20 16.31 -14.62
N LEU A 455 -13.16 17.10 -14.11
CA LEU A 455 -13.07 17.73 -12.79
C LEU A 455 -13.20 16.72 -11.64
N LEU A 456 -13.94 15.64 -11.86
CA LEU A 456 -14.24 14.60 -10.86
C LEU A 456 -13.02 13.74 -10.46
N CYS A 457 -11.92 13.86 -11.21
CA CYS A 457 -10.63 13.25 -10.86
C CYS A 457 -9.50 14.29 -10.88
N ALA A 458 -9.12 14.79 -12.06
CA ALA A 458 -7.99 15.73 -12.15
C ALA A 458 -8.29 17.07 -11.48
N GLY A 459 -9.51 17.59 -11.62
CA GLY A 459 -9.89 18.86 -11.00
C GLY A 459 -9.77 18.80 -9.48
N ILE A 460 -10.44 17.83 -8.85
CA ILE A 460 -10.40 17.68 -7.40
C ILE A 460 -8.99 17.34 -6.88
N THR A 461 -8.21 16.53 -7.62
CA THR A 461 -6.83 16.18 -7.25
C THR A 461 -5.94 17.42 -7.09
N VAL A 462 -6.18 18.44 -7.91
CA VAL A 462 -5.45 19.71 -7.86
C VAL A 462 -6.05 20.69 -6.86
N TYR A 463 -7.38 20.76 -6.79
CA TYR A 463 -8.09 21.69 -5.92
C TYR A 463 -7.88 21.37 -4.43
N THR A 464 -7.99 20.10 -4.04
CA THR A 464 -7.83 19.64 -2.64
C THR A 464 -6.57 20.17 -1.97
N PRO A 465 -5.34 19.95 -2.51
CA PRO A 465 -4.14 20.42 -1.85
C PRO A 465 -4.03 21.95 -1.84
N MET A 466 -4.55 22.64 -2.86
CA MET A 466 -4.56 24.11 -2.89
C MET A 466 -5.35 24.68 -1.71
N ILE A 467 -6.49 24.08 -1.37
CA ILE A 467 -7.30 24.50 -0.22
C ILE A 467 -6.67 24.01 1.10
N ARG A 468 -6.29 22.73 1.18
CA ARG A 468 -5.72 22.13 2.40
C ARG A 468 -4.48 22.87 2.91
N HIS A 469 -3.62 23.31 1.98
CA HIS A 469 -2.38 24.03 2.29
C HIS A 469 -2.52 25.55 2.18
N LYS A 470 -3.74 26.08 2.03
CA LYS A 470 -4.02 27.53 1.92
C LYS A 470 -3.21 28.23 0.81
N MET A 471 -3.00 27.53 -0.31
CA MET A 471 -2.27 28.03 -1.48
C MET A 471 -3.12 29.00 -2.32
N ASN A 472 -4.43 29.04 -2.10
CA ASN A 472 -5.41 29.82 -2.84
C ASN A 472 -5.53 31.31 -2.42
N GLN A 473 -4.50 31.88 -1.80
CA GLN A 473 -4.52 33.26 -1.31
C GLN A 473 -4.14 34.24 -2.45
N PRO A 474 -5.02 35.17 -2.86
CA PRO A 474 -4.75 36.10 -3.95
C PRO A 474 -3.43 36.86 -3.78
N GLY A 475 -2.73 37.10 -4.89
CA GLY A 475 -1.43 37.78 -4.92
C GLY A 475 -0.22 36.90 -4.57
N LYS A 476 -0.42 35.64 -4.14
CA LYS A 476 0.68 34.69 -3.97
C LYS A 476 1.08 34.02 -5.29
N SER A 477 2.24 33.39 -5.29
CA SER A 477 2.76 32.65 -6.45
C SER A 477 2.42 31.16 -6.38
N LEU A 478 2.13 30.56 -7.54
CA LEU A 478 1.93 29.13 -7.72
C LEU A 478 2.89 28.61 -8.79
N GLY A 479 3.67 27.58 -8.46
CA GLY A 479 4.45 26.82 -9.43
C GLY A 479 3.70 25.56 -9.89
N VAL A 480 3.60 25.34 -11.19
CA VAL A 480 3.00 24.12 -11.78
C VAL A 480 4.05 23.36 -12.56
N ILE A 481 4.45 22.18 -12.08
CA ILE A 481 5.45 21.33 -12.74
C ILE A 481 4.75 20.35 -13.68
N GLY A 482 4.99 20.52 -14.98
CA GLY A 482 4.37 19.71 -16.04
C GLY A 482 2.99 20.21 -16.45
N LEU A 483 2.75 20.27 -17.77
CA LEU A 483 1.53 20.82 -18.36
C LEU A 483 0.74 19.74 -19.11
N GLY A 484 0.07 18.87 -18.36
CA GLY A 484 -0.83 17.82 -18.87
C GLY A 484 -2.25 17.94 -18.29
N GLY A 485 -2.94 16.80 -18.12
CA GLY A 485 -4.30 16.77 -17.58
C GLY A 485 -4.47 17.41 -16.20
N LEU A 486 -3.53 17.22 -15.27
CA LEU A 486 -3.53 17.88 -13.96
C LEU A 486 -3.01 19.33 -14.07
N GLY A 487 -1.89 19.51 -14.78
CA GLY A 487 -1.20 20.80 -14.87
C GLY A 487 -2.06 21.92 -15.45
N HIS A 488 -2.83 21.65 -16.51
CA HIS A 488 -3.68 22.70 -17.10
C HIS A 488 -4.80 23.17 -16.15
N LEU A 489 -5.36 22.26 -15.34
CA LEU A 489 -6.34 22.62 -14.31
C LEU A 489 -5.68 23.36 -13.15
N ALA A 490 -4.44 23.02 -12.78
CA ALA A 490 -3.68 23.77 -11.77
C ALA A 490 -3.44 25.22 -12.19
N VAL A 491 -3.15 25.46 -13.47
CA VAL A 491 -3.06 26.83 -14.00
C VAL A 491 -4.41 27.54 -13.89
N LYS A 492 -5.49 26.92 -14.38
CA LYS A 492 -6.83 27.54 -14.36
C LYS A 492 -7.32 27.84 -12.95
N PHE A 493 -7.17 26.92 -11.99
CA PHE A 493 -7.49 27.17 -10.58
C PHE A 493 -6.62 28.28 -9.99
N GLY A 494 -5.30 28.25 -10.23
CA GLY A 494 -4.40 29.29 -9.75
C GLY A 494 -4.78 30.68 -10.24
N LYS A 495 -5.13 30.82 -11.52
CA LYS A 495 -5.62 32.09 -12.07
C LYS A 495 -6.96 32.51 -11.48
N ALA A 496 -7.90 31.58 -11.31
CA ALA A 496 -9.18 31.87 -10.67
C ALA A 496 -9.05 32.31 -9.21
N PHE A 497 -8.04 31.81 -8.49
CA PHE A 497 -7.69 32.28 -7.14
C PHE A 497 -6.92 33.60 -7.10
N GLY A 498 -6.61 34.21 -8.25
CA GLY A 498 -5.84 35.45 -8.32
C GLY A 498 -4.35 35.26 -7.99
N LEU A 499 -3.78 34.08 -8.29
CA LEU A 499 -2.36 33.79 -8.10
C LEU A 499 -1.52 34.24 -9.30
N ASN A 500 -0.23 34.46 -9.05
CA ASN A 500 0.80 34.57 -10.08
C ASN A 500 1.31 33.15 -10.41
N VAL A 501 0.92 32.64 -11.56
CA VAL A 501 1.14 31.25 -11.96
C VAL A 501 2.36 31.13 -12.87
N THR A 502 3.33 30.33 -12.44
CA THR A 502 4.52 29.96 -13.21
C THR A 502 4.44 28.49 -13.61
N VAL A 503 4.52 28.21 -14.91
CA VAL A 503 4.61 26.83 -15.43
C VAL A 503 6.07 26.43 -15.59
N PHE A 504 6.43 25.28 -15.03
CA PHE A 504 7.73 24.65 -15.17
C PHE A 504 7.63 23.46 -16.12
N SER A 505 8.48 23.43 -17.16
CA SER A 505 8.48 22.40 -18.19
C SER A 505 9.90 21.95 -18.52
N THR A 506 10.05 20.76 -19.09
CA THR A 506 11.34 20.25 -19.59
C THR A 506 11.71 20.80 -20.97
N SER A 507 10.74 21.38 -21.69
CA SER A 507 10.94 21.97 -23.02
C SER A 507 10.02 23.16 -23.27
N MET A 508 10.33 23.91 -24.34
CA MET A 508 9.60 25.12 -24.75
C MET A 508 8.30 24.84 -25.52
N SER A 509 8.01 23.59 -25.88
CA SER A 509 6.92 23.24 -26.81
C SER A 509 5.52 23.66 -26.33
N LYS A 510 5.34 23.80 -25.02
CA LYS A 510 4.07 24.18 -24.39
C LYS A 510 4.03 25.64 -23.89
N LYS A 511 5.04 26.46 -24.22
CA LYS A 511 5.14 27.84 -23.71
C LYS A 511 3.98 28.71 -24.19
N GLU A 512 3.71 28.70 -25.48
CA GLU A 512 2.64 29.53 -26.05
C GLU A 512 1.30 29.13 -25.44
N GLU A 513 0.98 27.84 -25.43
CA GLU A 513 -0.24 27.31 -24.84
C GLU A 513 -0.40 27.67 -23.35
N ALA A 514 0.69 27.56 -22.56
CA ALA A 514 0.67 27.96 -21.15
C ALA A 514 0.32 29.43 -20.95
N LEU A 515 0.92 30.33 -21.74
CA LEU A 515 0.80 31.77 -21.56
C LEU A 515 -0.47 32.33 -22.19
N THR A 516 -0.83 31.90 -23.40
CA THR A 516 -1.92 32.51 -24.18
C THR A 516 -3.25 31.80 -24.01
N ILE A 517 -3.26 30.47 -23.95
CA ILE A 517 -4.48 29.66 -23.86
C ILE A 517 -4.88 29.46 -22.40
N LEU A 518 -3.94 29.08 -21.55
CA LEU A 518 -4.21 28.81 -20.13
C LEU A 518 -4.06 30.04 -19.22
N GLY A 519 -3.39 31.09 -19.69
CA GLY A 519 -3.24 32.36 -18.97
C GLY A 519 -2.22 32.32 -17.83
N ALA A 520 -1.22 31.44 -17.86
CA ALA A 520 -0.10 31.50 -16.94
C ALA A 520 0.68 32.82 -17.11
N ASP A 521 1.23 33.34 -16.01
CA ASP A 521 1.97 34.60 -16.02
C ASP A 521 3.42 34.40 -16.48
N ASN A 522 4.00 33.24 -16.14
CA ASN A 522 5.40 32.92 -16.42
C ASN A 522 5.57 31.48 -16.91
N PHE A 523 6.65 31.25 -17.66
CA PHE A 523 7.05 29.93 -18.13
C PHE A 523 8.56 29.74 -17.99
N VAL A 524 8.96 28.67 -17.31
CA VAL A 524 10.35 28.36 -16.98
C VAL A 524 10.71 26.97 -17.52
N VAL A 525 11.87 26.86 -18.17
CA VAL A 525 12.45 25.57 -18.56
C VAL A 525 13.32 25.07 -17.41
N SER A 526 13.07 23.85 -16.94
CA SER A 526 13.67 23.30 -15.71
C SER A 526 15.20 23.13 -15.77
N SER A 527 15.82 23.21 -16.95
CA SER A 527 17.28 23.20 -17.12
C SER A 527 17.94 24.55 -16.81
N ASP A 528 17.18 25.63 -16.69
CA ASP A 528 17.69 26.94 -16.29
C ASP A 528 17.84 27.02 -14.76
N LYS A 529 19.06 26.83 -14.28
CA LYS A 529 19.37 26.79 -12.83
C LYS A 529 19.13 28.12 -12.11
N GLU A 530 19.18 29.25 -12.80
CA GLU A 530 18.96 30.55 -12.16
C GLU A 530 17.46 30.80 -11.94
N GLN A 531 16.61 30.33 -12.86
CA GLN A 531 15.15 30.46 -12.76
C GLN A 531 14.48 29.42 -11.84
N MET A 532 15.22 28.39 -11.41
CA MET A 532 14.71 27.29 -10.57
C MET A 532 14.85 27.53 -9.05
N LYS A 533 15.26 28.72 -8.61
CA LYS A 533 15.29 29.07 -7.18
C LYS A 533 13.85 29.20 -6.65
N THR A 534 13.45 28.29 -5.76
CA THR A 534 12.10 28.25 -5.18
C THR A 534 12.14 28.18 -3.66
N ALA A 535 11.11 28.73 -3.00
CA ALA A 535 10.85 28.60 -1.57
C ALA A 535 9.33 28.44 -1.35
N GLY A 536 8.90 27.63 -0.38
CA GLY A 536 7.48 27.43 -0.05
C GLY A 536 7.05 25.96 0.09
N VAL A 537 5.82 25.64 -0.32
CA VAL A 537 5.22 24.31 -0.22
C VAL A 537 5.24 23.60 -1.58
N LEU A 538 5.82 22.41 -1.64
CA LEU A 538 5.75 21.51 -2.80
C LEU A 538 4.71 20.42 -2.53
N VAL A 539 3.65 20.36 -3.33
CA VAL A 539 2.63 19.31 -3.23
C VAL A 539 2.77 18.34 -4.40
N LEU A 540 3.00 17.08 -4.05
CA LEU A 540 3.07 15.96 -4.99
C LEU A 540 1.67 15.41 -5.24
N VAL A 541 1.21 15.54 -6.48
CA VAL A 541 -0.05 14.97 -6.98
C VAL A 541 0.17 13.94 -8.10
N GLY A 542 1.38 13.88 -8.65
CA GLY A 542 1.83 12.80 -9.53
C GLY A 542 2.48 11.67 -8.73
N ALA A 543 2.56 10.48 -9.34
CA ALA A 543 3.11 9.27 -8.71
C ALA A 543 4.37 8.77 -9.45
N PRO A 544 5.51 9.47 -9.37
CA PRO A 544 6.78 8.95 -9.87
C PRO A 544 7.27 7.78 -9.00
N ASN A 545 8.11 6.91 -9.56
CA ASN A 545 8.69 5.77 -8.81
C ASN A 545 9.61 6.23 -7.67
N GLU A 546 10.43 7.26 -7.90
CA GLU A 546 11.33 7.83 -6.90
C GLU A 546 11.33 9.36 -6.92
N ILE A 547 11.63 9.97 -5.76
CA ILE A 547 11.87 11.40 -5.63
C ILE A 547 13.11 11.59 -4.76
N LYS A 548 14.12 12.27 -5.32
CA LYS A 548 15.37 12.60 -4.61
C LYS A 548 15.27 13.97 -3.97
N LEU A 549 15.60 14.05 -2.69
CA LEU A 549 15.45 15.26 -1.88
C LEU A 549 16.72 15.53 -1.08
N SER A 550 17.09 16.81 -0.95
CA SER A 550 18.16 17.26 -0.07
C SER A 550 17.58 17.70 1.27
N PRO A 551 17.86 17.00 2.39
CA PRO A 551 17.37 17.42 3.71
C PRO A 551 17.83 18.84 4.08
N LEU A 552 19.04 19.22 3.69
CA LEU A 552 19.58 20.55 3.97
C LEU A 552 18.76 21.66 3.29
N ASN A 553 18.28 21.42 2.06
CA ASN A 553 17.42 22.37 1.36
C ASN A 553 16.06 22.52 2.04
N LEU A 554 15.51 21.42 2.57
CA LEU A 554 14.25 21.44 3.32
C LEU A 554 14.40 22.24 4.62
N LEU A 555 15.47 21.98 5.37
CA LEU A 555 15.75 22.64 6.65
C LEU A 555 16.04 24.13 6.47
N LEU A 556 16.99 24.49 5.59
CA LEU A 556 17.40 25.89 5.41
C LEU A 556 16.34 26.72 4.69
N GLY A 557 15.56 26.12 3.79
CA GLY A 557 14.51 26.79 3.03
C GLY A 557 13.15 26.82 3.72
N MET A 558 13.00 26.16 4.88
CA MET A 558 11.71 25.89 5.53
C MET A 558 10.66 25.34 4.55
N ILE A 559 11.09 24.42 3.67
CA ILE A 559 10.27 23.88 2.60
C ILE A 559 9.43 22.72 3.15
N THR A 560 8.15 22.71 2.82
CA THR A 560 7.24 21.59 3.13
C THR A 560 7.02 20.74 1.89
N ILE A 561 7.07 19.41 2.04
CA ILE A 561 6.66 18.44 1.02
C ILE A 561 5.44 17.69 1.52
N SER A 562 4.37 17.63 0.71
CA SER A 562 3.14 16.90 1.03
C SER A 562 2.66 16.11 -0.16
N GLY A 563 2.11 14.92 0.08
CA GLY A 563 1.28 14.20 -0.90
C GLY A 563 -0.18 14.64 -0.82
N SER A 564 -0.92 14.50 -1.92
CA SER A 564 -2.38 14.62 -1.94
C SER A 564 -2.97 13.70 -3.02
N VAL A 565 -4.13 13.11 -2.76
CA VAL A 565 -4.84 12.23 -3.69
C VAL A 565 -6.32 12.62 -3.72
N VAL A 566 -6.86 12.90 -4.92
CA VAL A 566 -8.27 13.28 -5.17
C VAL A 566 -8.85 14.19 -4.08
N GLY A 567 -10.11 14.02 -3.68
CA GLY A 567 -10.71 14.72 -2.55
C GLY A 567 -11.87 13.94 -1.93
N GLY A 568 -12.18 14.29 -0.69
CA GLY A 568 -13.38 13.80 0.00
C GLY A 568 -14.67 14.41 -0.58
N THR A 569 -15.82 13.84 -0.24
CA THR A 569 -17.09 14.14 -0.93
C THR A 569 -17.45 15.63 -0.86
N LYS A 570 -17.32 16.22 0.33
CA LYS A 570 -17.54 17.65 0.56
C LYS A 570 -16.63 18.53 -0.29
N ARG A 571 -15.34 18.18 -0.38
CA ARG A 571 -14.35 18.96 -1.16
C ARG A 571 -14.67 18.91 -2.66
N THR A 572 -15.12 17.75 -3.14
CA THR A 572 -15.50 17.57 -4.55
C THR A 572 -16.68 18.46 -4.92
N GLN A 573 -17.71 18.53 -4.07
CA GLN A 573 -18.84 19.43 -4.31
C GLN A 573 -18.42 20.90 -4.31
N GLU A 574 -17.66 21.33 -3.31
CA GLU A 574 -17.14 22.72 -3.23
C GLU A 574 -16.34 23.10 -4.49
N MET A 575 -15.55 22.18 -5.03
CA MET A 575 -14.77 22.38 -6.25
C MET A 575 -15.68 22.53 -7.48
N LEU A 576 -16.70 21.69 -7.64
CA LEU A 576 -17.65 21.79 -8.76
C LEU A 576 -18.42 23.11 -8.71
N ASP A 577 -18.90 23.51 -7.53
CA ASP A 577 -19.60 24.78 -7.33
C ASP A 577 -18.70 25.98 -7.65
N PHE A 578 -17.42 25.90 -7.24
CA PHE A 578 -16.40 26.89 -7.57
C PHE A 578 -16.17 26.99 -9.08
N CYS A 579 -16.02 25.85 -9.77
CA CYS A 579 -15.89 25.81 -11.23
C CYS A 579 -17.12 26.37 -11.94
N GLY A 580 -18.32 26.04 -11.46
CA GLY A 580 -19.59 26.59 -11.95
C GLY A 580 -19.65 28.11 -11.85
N THR A 581 -19.32 28.63 -10.68
CA THR A 581 -19.35 30.07 -10.38
C THR A 581 -18.32 30.85 -11.21
N HIS A 582 -17.11 30.31 -11.35
CA HIS A 582 -15.99 31.00 -12.00
C HIS A 582 -15.80 30.61 -13.46
N LYS A 583 -16.69 29.78 -14.02
CA LYS A 583 -16.65 29.27 -15.41
C LYS A 583 -15.30 28.63 -15.75
N ILE A 584 -14.79 27.82 -14.83
CA ILE A 584 -13.51 27.11 -15.01
C ILE A 584 -13.77 25.85 -15.79
N HIS A 585 -13.35 25.84 -17.06
CA HIS A 585 -13.56 24.71 -17.96
C HIS A 585 -12.24 24.00 -18.29
N PRO A 586 -12.16 22.66 -18.19
CA PRO A 586 -11.07 21.88 -18.78
C PRO A 586 -11.04 22.04 -20.30
N GLU A 587 -9.86 21.88 -20.92
CA GLU A 587 -9.77 21.73 -22.38
C GLU A 587 -9.94 20.25 -22.72
N ILE A 588 -10.97 19.93 -23.50
CA ILE A 588 -11.35 18.54 -23.80
C ILE A 588 -11.39 18.25 -25.30
N GLU A 589 -11.13 16.99 -25.63
CA GLU A 589 -11.43 16.38 -26.92
C GLU A 589 -12.53 15.33 -26.71
N ILE A 590 -13.70 15.54 -27.32
CA ILE A 590 -14.82 14.60 -27.23
C ILE A 590 -14.62 13.48 -28.27
N ILE A 591 -14.75 12.23 -27.84
CA ILE A 591 -14.60 11.05 -28.69
C ILE A 591 -15.79 10.09 -28.54
N PRO A 592 -16.14 9.33 -29.59
CA PRO A 592 -17.08 8.21 -29.45
C PRO A 592 -16.39 7.00 -28.79
N ILE A 593 -17.14 6.13 -28.10
CA ILE A 593 -16.63 4.93 -27.43
C ILE A 593 -15.89 3.99 -28.40
N GLN A 594 -16.25 3.97 -29.67
CA GLN A 594 -15.57 3.16 -30.70
C GLN A 594 -14.10 3.55 -30.89
N SER A 595 -13.74 4.81 -30.64
CA SER A 595 -12.37 5.32 -30.74
C SER A 595 -11.58 5.17 -29.43
N VAL A 596 -12.14 4.52 -28.40
CA VAL A 596 -11.54 4.48 -27.05
C VAL A 596 -10.14 3.84 -27.04
N ASN A 597 -9.92 2.78 -27.82
CA ASN A 597 -8.62 2.11 -27.89
C ASN A 597 -7.54 3.00 -28.51
N GLU A 598 -7.88 3.73 -29.57
CA GLU A 598 -6.98 4.71 -30.20
C GLU A 598 -6.68 5.86 -29.23
N ALA A 599 -7.69 6.36 -28.53
CA ALA A 599 -7.51 7.43 -27.55
C ALA A 599 -6.65 7.00 -26.35
N LEU A 600 -6.74 5.75 -25.87
CA LEU A 600 -5.83 5.22 -24.86
C LEU A 600 -4.37 5.21 -25.35
N GLU A 601 -4.13 4.83 -26.61
CA GLU A 601 -2.79 4.88 -27.22
C GLU A 601 -2.27 6.32 -27.37
N ARG A 602 -3.13 7.25 -27.79
CA ARG A 602 -2.80 8.67 -27.86
C ARG A 602 -2.50 9.26 -26.48
N LEU A 603 -3.27 8.87 -25.46
CA LEU A 603 -3.04 9.29 -24.08
C LEU A 603 -1.67 8.87 -23.55
N ILE A 604 -1.23 7.63 -23.84
CA ILE A 604 0.12 7.14 -23.48
C ILE A 604 1.22 7.97 -24.13
N LYS A 605 1.00 8.38 -25.39
CA LYS A 605 1.92 9.23 -26.15
C LYS A 605 1.82 10.71 -25.76
N ASN A 606 0.98 11.07 -24.79
CA ASN A 606 0.63 12.45 -24.42
C ASN A 606 0.09 13.28 -25.59
N ASP A 607 -0.56 12.62 -26.56
CA ASP A 607 -1.14 13.22 -27.75
C ASP A 607 -2.62 13.62 -27.52
N VAL A 608 -2.81 14.54 -26.59
CA VAL A 608 -4.12 15.12 -26.26
C VAL A 608 -3.94 16.52 -25.66
N ARG A 609 -4.86 17.43 -25.96
CA ARG A 609 -4.90 18.79 -25.42
C ARG A 609 -6.27 19.08 -24.79
N TYR A 610 -6.48 18.84 -23.50
CA TYR A 610 -5.61 18.19 -22.52
C TYR A 610 -6.22 16.91 -21.93
N ARG A 611 -7.49 16.63 -22.25
CA ARG A 611 -8.28 15.52 -21.70
C ARG A 611 -9.18 14.94 -22.78
N PHE A 612 -9.34 13.63 -22.80
CA PHE A 612 -10.40 13.01 -23.57
C PHE A 612 -11.68 12.90 -22.72
N VAL A 613 -12.82 13.08 -23.37
CA VAL A 613 -14.13 12.79 -22.80
C VAL A 613 -14.88 11.92 -23.79
N ILE A 614 -15.40 10.80 -23.32
CA ILE A 614 -16.18 9.88 -24.13
C ILE A 614 -17.63 10.33 -24.08
N ASP A 615 -18.23 10.54 -25.24
CA ASP A 615 -19.68 10.73 -25.39
C ASP A 615 -20.36 9.36 -25.32
N ILE A 616 -20.76 8.94 -24.13
CA ILE A 616 -21.34 7.62 -23.88
C ILE A 616 -22.76 7.55 -24.45
N GLU A 617 -23.58 8.58 -24.21
CA GLU A 617 -24.99 8.60 -24.59
C GLU A 617 -25.20 8.43 -26.10
N ASN A 618 -24.39 9.09 -26.93
CA ASN A 618 -24.61 9.05 -28.37
C ASN A 618 -23.85 7.94 -29.10
N SER A 619 -22.87 7.31 -28.43
CA SER A 619 -21.97 6.34 -29.09
C SER A 619 -22.09 4.90 -28.56
N LEU A 620 -22.58 4.69 -27.34
CA LEU A 620 -22.77 3.34 -26.80
C LEU A 620 -24.08 2.75 -27.33
N LYS A 621 -23.97 1.80 -28.27
CA LYS A 621 -25.09 1.15 -28.96
C LYS A 621 -25.01 -0.35 -28.86
#